data_AF-A0AAW5KDX0-F1
#
_entry.id   AF-A0AAW5KDX0-F1
#
_cell.length_a   1.000
_cell.length_b   1.000
_cell.length_c   1.000
_cell.angle_alpha   90.00
_cell.angle_beta   90.00
_cell.angle_gamma   90.00
#
_symmetry.space_group_name_H-M   'P 1'
#
loop_
_entity.id
_entity.type
_entity.pdbx_description
1 polymer ?
#
loop_
_entity_poly.entity_id
_entity_poly.type
_entity_poly.pdbx_seq_one_letter_code
_entity_poly.pdbx_strand_id
1 'polypeptide(L)' 'MFQYAVVKETLQHCEIGPYTGYGIRAMKVSSSGSEEVAFVSDVSCEQAFVEQLAALCTQLQLYPCHLYDVVLDAIS' A
#
# COMPACT_ATOMS: atom_id res chain seq x y z
N MET A 1 -9.84 7.31 11.84
CA MET A 1 -8.43 6.88 11.81
C MET A 1 -8.19 6.17 10.49
N PHE A 2 -7.02 6.37 9.89
CA PHE A 2 -6.60 5.56 8.75
C PHE A 2 -5.66 4.46 9.20
N GLN A 3 -5.86 3.26 8.66
CA GLN A 3 -4.97 2.12 8.81
C GLN A 3 -4.47 1.70 7.44
N TYR A 4 -3.16 1.58 7.29
CA TYR A 4 -2.54 1.12 6.06
C TYR A 4 -2.01 -0.29 6.27
N ALA A 5 -2.25 -1.16 5.29
CA ALA A 5 -1.83 -2.55 5.36
C ALA A 5 -1.24 -3.00 4.02
N VAL A 6 -0.25 -3.87 4.11
CA VAL A 6 0.35 -4.51 2.94
C VAL A 6 -0.59 -5.56 2.37
N VAL A 7 -0.67 -5.62 1.05
CA VAL A 7 -1.40 -6.63 0.29
C VAL A 7 -0.40 -7.38 -0.57
N LYS A 8 -0.31 -8.69 -0.40
CA LYS A 8 0.49 -9.54 -1.28
C LYS A 8 -0.27 -9.77 -2.59
N GLU A 9 0.40 -9.59 -3.71
CA GLU A 9 -0.17 -9.70 -5.04
C GLU A 9 0.62 -10.69 -5.89
N THR A 10 -0.10 -11.47 -6.71
CA THR A 10 0.50 -12.26 -7.78
C THR A 10 0.20 -11.52 -9.08
N LEU A 11 1.23 -10.91 -9.65
CA LEU A 11 1.13 -10.02 -10.81
C LEU A 11 1.77 -10.67 -12.03
N GLN A 12 1.50 -10.13 -13.21
CA GLN A 12 2.01 -10.67 -14.47
C GLN A 12 2.60 -9.56 -15.33
N HIS A 13 3.87 -9.73 -15.71
CA HIS A 13 4.56 -8.85 -16.65
C HIS A 13 4.78 -9.57 -17.97
N CYS A 14 4.68 -8.85 -19.09
CA CYS A 14 4.79 -9.44 -20.43
C CYS A 14 6.18 -10.05 -20.71
N GLU A 15 7.24 -9.51 -20.12
CA GLU A 15 8.62 -9.94 -20.41
C GLU A 15 9.17 -10.99 -19.42
N ILE A 16 8.82 -10.89 -18.14
CA ILE A 16 9.38 -11.75 -17.08
C ILE A 16 8.38 -12.79 -16.57
N GLY A 17 7.13 -12.74 -17.02
CA GLY A 17 6.08 -13.65 -16.58
C GLY A 17 5.51 -13.27 -15.20
N PRO A 18 4.99 -14.25 -14.44
CA PRO A 18 4.38 -13.99 -13.15
C PRO A 18 5.43 -13.65 -12.09
N TYR A 19 5.12 -12.70 -11.22
CA TYR A 19 5.96 -12.34 -10.08
C TYR A 19 5.10 -12.01 -8.86
N THR A 20 5.74 -12.00 -7.69
CA THR A 20 5.10 -11.57 -6.43
C THR A 20 5.42 -10.11 -6.20
N GLY A 21 4.38 -9.27 -6.18
CA GLY A 21 4.45 -7.87 -5.79
C GLY A 21 3.73 -7.65 -4.46
N TYR A 22 3.93 -6.47 -3.89
CA TYR A 22 3.27 -6.03 -2.67
C TYR A 22 2.72 -4.63 -2.86
N GLY A 23 1.42 -4.46 -2.61
CA GLY A 23 0.70 -3.18 -2.64
C GLY A 23 0.37 -2.66 -1.24
N ILE A 24 -0.17 -1.45 -1.16
CA ILE A 24 -0.64 -0.82 0.08
C ILE A 24 -2.12 -0.45 -0.07
N ARG A 25 -2.96 -0.95 0.83
CA ARG A 25 -4.35 -0.50 0.99
C ARG A 25 -4.50 0.45 2.18
N ALA A 26 -5.34 1.45 2.02
CA ALA A 26 -5.74 2.38 3.07
C ALA A 26 -7.18 2.09 3.50
N MET A 27 -7.38 1.84 4.79
CA MET A 27 -8.68 1.59 5.40
C MET A 27 -9.05 2.77 6.30
N LYS A 28 -10.27 3.30 6.14
CA LYS A 28 -10.87 4.23 7.11
C LYS A 28 -11.61 3.42 8.17
N VAL A 29 -11.13 3.49 9.40
CA VAL A 29 -11.73 2.82 10.55
C VAL A 29 -12.72 3.76 11.22
N SER A 30 -13.96 3.29 11.39
CA SER A 30 -15.05 3.94 12.12
C SER A 30 -15.71 2.96 13.10
N SER A 31 -16.64 3.47 13.91
CA SER A 31 -17.42 2.65 14.84
C SER A 31 -18.33 1.62 14.15
N SER A 32 -18.65 1.82 12.86
CA SER A 32 -19.51 0.93 12.08
C SER A 32 -18.73 -0.08 11.24
N GLY A 33 -17.39 -0.04 11.27
CA GLY A 33 -16.52 -0.95 10.53
C GLY A 33 -15.35 -0.26 9.86
N SER A 34 -14.67 -0.99 8.99
CA SER A 34 -13.55 -0.49 8.18
C SER A 34 -13.94 -0.48 6.70
N GLU A 35 -13.70 0.65 6.04
CA GLU A 35 -13.93 0.83 4.60
C GLU A 35 -12.59 1.05 3.89
N GLU A 36 -12.36 0.40 2.76
CA GLU A 36 -11.19 0.69 1.92
C GLU A 36 -11.41 2.01 1.19
N VAL A 37 -10.48 2.95 1.36
CA VAL A 37 -10.58 4.32 0.83
C VAL A 37 -9.51 4.66 -0.19
N ALA A 38 -8.44 3.86 -0.28
CA ALA A 38 -7.46 3.92 -1.36
C ALA A 38 -6.69 2.59 -1.45
N PHE A 39 -6.16 2.31 -2.63
CA PHE A 39 -5.29 1.17 -2.86
C PHE A 39 -4.26 1.53 -3.93
N VAL A 40 -2.99 1.22 -3.66
CA VAL A 40 -1.89 1.30 -4.62
C VAL A 40 -1.31 -0.10 -4.76
N SER A 41 -1.49 -0.68 -5.95
CA SER A 41 -0.97 -1.98 -6.35
C SER A 41 0.51 -1.87 -6.73
N ASP A 42 1.23 -2.98 -6.67
CA ASP A 42 2.59 -3.14 -7.20
C ASP A 42 3.59 -2.07 -6.74
N VAL A 43 3.66 -1.83 -5.42
CA VAL A 43 4.59 -0.85 -4.84
C VAL A 43 6.03 -1.34 -4.91
N SER A 44 6.27 -2.61 -4.55
CA SER A 44 7.60 -3.23 -4.62
C SER A 44 7.51 -4.75 -4.51
N CYS A 45 8.55 -5.45 -4.97
CA CYS A 45 8.76 -6.87 -4.69
C CYS A 45 9.28 -7.11 -3.25
N GLU A 46 9.73 -6.08 -2.54
CA GLU A 46 10.31 -6.18 -1.20
C GLU A 46 9.26 -5.96 -0.10
N GLN A 47 8.74 -7.05 0.47
CA GLN A 47 7.70 -7.00 1.51
C GLN A 47 8.07 -6.08 2.69
N ALA A 48 9.29 -6.19 3.22
CA ALA A 48 9.71 -5.45 4.41
C ALA A 48 9.71 -3.93 4.19
N PHE A 49 10.04 -3.48 2.98
CA PHE A 49 9.97 -2.08 2.60
C PHE A 49 8.52 -1.58 2.59
N VAL A 50 7.61 -2.33 1.94
CA VAL A 50 6.19 -1.97 1.86
C VAL A 50 5.52 -1.99 3.24
N GLU A 51 5.92 -2.90 4.12
CA GLU A 51 5.46 -2.95 5.52
C GLU A 51 5.90 -1.73 6.32
N GLN A 52 7.16 -1.31 6.18
CA GLN A 52 7.67 -0.11 6.83
C GLN A 52 6.95 1.14 6.33
N LEU A 53 6.73 1.26 5.02
CA LEU A 53 6.02 2.38 4.43
C LEU A 53 4.55 2.45 4.92
N ALA A 54 3.84 1.31 4.91
CA ALA A 54 2.47 1.24 5.43
C ALA A 54 2.40 1.57 6.94
N ALA A 55 3.39 1.12 7.73
CA ALA A 55 3.47 1.45 9.14
C ALA A 55 3.67 2.96 9.36
N LEU A 56 4.55 3.60 8.58
CA LEU A 56 4.75 5.06 8.62
C LEU A 56 3.48 5.82 8.22
N CYS A 57 2.81 5.43 7.13
CA CYS A 57 1.55 6.02 6.72
C CYS A 57 0.47 5.91 7.80
N THR A 58 0.42 4.78 8.51
CA THR A 58 -0.49 4.58 9.65
C THR A 58 -0.10 5.46 10.83
N GLN A 59 1.18 5.48 11.22
CA GLN A 59 1.66 6.25 12.36
C GLN A 59 1.46 7.75 12.18
N LEU A 60 1.71 8.27 10.98
CA LEU A 60 1.59 9.69 10.64
C LEU A 60 0.17 10.07 10.21
N GLN A 61 -0.76 9.11 10.18
CA GLN A 61 -2.14 9.32 9.73
C GLN A 61 -2.20 10.00 8.36
N LEU A 62 -1.45 9.46 7.38
CA LEU A 62 -1.45 9.96 6.01
C LEU A 62 -2.88 10.05 5.48
N TYR A 63 -3.21 11.13 4.79
CA TYR A 63 -4.48 11.22 4.08
C TYR A 63 -4.43 10.35 2.82
N PRO A 64 -5.47 9.51 2.56
CA PRO A 64 -5.44 8.54 1.45
C PRO A 64 -5.21 9.14 0.07
N CYS A 65 -5.58 10.42 -0.16
CA CYS A 65 -5.34 11.11 -1.44
C CYS A 65 -3.85 11.32 -1.76
N HIS A 66 -2.96 11.24 -0.76
CA HIS A 66 -1.51 11.39 -0.93
C HIS A 66 -0.78 10.04 -0.97
N LEU A 67 -1.49 8.91 -0.85
CA LEU A 67 -0.85 7.59 -0.80
C LEU A 67 -0.03 7.31 -2.07
N TYR A 68 -0.55 7.66 -3.23
CA TYR A 68 0.14 7.46 -4.50
C TYR A 68 1.44 8.29 -4.59
N ASP A 69 1.38 9.56 -4.24
CA ASP A 69 2.54 10.46 -4.26
C ASP A 69 3.65 9.97 -3.31
N VAL A 70 3.27 9.58 -2.08
CA VAL A 70 4.22 9.04 -1.09
C VAL A 70 4.86 7.74 -1.55
N VAL A 71 4.10 6.88 -2.23
CA VAL A 71 4.65 5.65 -2.82
C VAL A 71 5.69 5.99 -3.89
N LEU A 72 5.38 6.92 -4.80
CA LEU A 72 6.30 7.32 -5.85
C LEU A 72 7.59 7.93 -5.28
N ASP A 73 7.49 8.79 -4.27
CA ASP A 73 8.64 9.39 -3.58
C ASP A 73 9.50 8.36 -2.84
N ALA A 74 8.90 7.24 -2.39
CA ALA A 74 9.62 6.21 -1.65
C ALA A 74 10.39 5.22 -2.55
N ILE A 75 9.98 5.08 -3.81
CA ILE A 75 10.61 4.18 -4.80
C ILE A 75 11.52 4.92 -5.80
N SER A 76 11.62 6.25 -5.70
CA SER A 76 12.47 7.10 -6.53
C SER A 76 13.93 7.14 -6.09
#